data_AF-A0A7C6DAA0-F1
#
_entry.id   AF-A0A7C6DAA0-F1
#
_cell.length_a   1.000
_cell.length_b   1.000
_cell.length_c   1.000
_cell.angle_alpha   90.00
_cell.angle_beta   90.00
_cell.angle_gamma   90.00
#
_symmetry.space_group_name_H-M   'P 1'
#
loop_
_entity.id
_entity.type
_entity.pdbx_description
1 polymer ?
#
loop_
_entity_poly.entity_id
_entity_poly.type
_entity_poly.pdbx_seq_one_letter_code
_entity_poly.pdbx_strand_id
1 'polypeptide(L)'
;MDFPGRLTAGFLAVILIIMFPLQYIAGLNSENIDSIVDDKTHKFTDTIRDRGYLDKQMYEEFADFLDTTGDRYDIELQDIKPVMGEDICSLETKTGSNKKTMLTKTENITRASFISTNEMQSLSVHTHNDEPDKSLVYITALPASQIIQKYTLPSFTVQANYSDGTNKSLSSSDYYITGFDASKTGLQNLTISYTEDGITASFKVSVTVTLIQKECHKCYNSYELNSDDTDPGCPYCNGVITGIEVNPDYIEVVKGTNLPIKVFGVYNDGSKKEVTGWTSNYNPERLGLQTVTIEFGGYGVDITVWVNERLKVCSVCGTEYLISEENCPVCTKKVVSINVSLKEISVFQYETIPLTVTASYADGSTGEIDDWSIDRTTLVPGTFTATVSYMGLTDTITLTVLSVNVIECPICGTLYDLSESPKGCPICSNELIGIEAHFTNGSNLVQLGTTPDIAIILIFRDEHREFAHEGYIIEDFNPRELGLQTIRIIYKEFSVTIAVEVVNMLDTITCPNEHVYYKNNDGTDPGCPFCHIGNGLSNISYFDITYTSEILDTVYSVGMYYFDEGNYVSIIVIKKDKSLLYRLQNTFFSTSLLGRKKRFIYGGEVH
;
A
#
# COMPACT_ATOMS: atom_id res chain seq x y z
N MET A 1 26.28 -19.81 22.55
CA MET A 1 24.87 -19.58 22.95
C MET A 1 23.99 -20.35 21.99
N ASP A 2 23.57 -21.51 22.47
CA ASP A 2 23.04 -22.59 21.63
C ASP A 2 21.58 -22.34 21.29
N PHE A 3 21.02 -23.16 20.39
CA PHE A 3 19.64 -23.04 19.93
C PHE A 3 18.60 -22.83 21.07
N PRO A 4 18.56 -23.65 22.15
CA PRO A 4 17.64 -23.40 23.26
C PRO A 4 17.92 -22.08 24.00
N GLY A 5 19.19 -21.68 24.17
CA GLY A 5 19.55 -20.42 24.82
C GLY A 5 19.17 -19.17 24.03
N ARG A 6 19.15 -19.27 22.69
CA ARG A 6 18.59 -18.21 21.83
C ARG A 6 17.07 -18.15 21.91
N LEU A 7 16.41 -19.32 21.99
CA LEU A 7 14.96 -19.42 22.09
C LEU A 7 14.45 -18.87 23.43
N THR A 8 15.10 -19.21 24.55
CA THR A 8 14.77 -18.62 25.87
C THR A 8 15.07 -17.13 25.93
N ALA A 9 16.19 -16.66 25.38
CA ALA A 9 16.50 -15.24 25.30
C ALA A 9 15.46 -14.45 24.47
N GLY A 10 15.03 -15.00 23.33
CA GLY A 10 13.95 -14.42 22.52
C GLY A 10 12.62 -14.38 23.24
N PHE A 11 12.25 -15.45 23.94
CA PHE A 11 11.00 -15.51 24.73
C PHE A 11 11.02 -14.50 25.90
N LEU A 12 12.15 -14.39 26.60
CA LEU A 12 12.35 -13.44 27.71
C LEU A 12 12.36 -11.99 27.20
N ALA A 13 12.95 -11.72 26.03
CA ALA A 13 12.87 -10.42 25.37
C ALA A 13 11.43 -10.05 24.99
N VAL A 14 10.64 -10.98 24.43
CA VAL A 14 9.21 -10.75 24.14
C VAL A 14 8.42 -10.47 25.42
N ILE A 15 8.68 -11.20 26.51
CA ILE A 15 8.06 -10.91 27.82
C ILE A 15 8.42 -9.50 28.30
N LEU A 16 9.69 -9.07 28.23
CA LEU A 16 10.11 -7.73 28.65
C LEU A 16 9.51 -6.62 27.77
N ILE A 17 9.45 -6.84 26.45
CA ILE A 17 8.82 -5.91 25.49
C ILE A 17 7.32 -5.72 25.76
N ILE A 18 6.64 -6.74 26.29
CA ILE A 18 5.24 -6.63 26.71
C ILE A 18 5.14 -6.00 28.12
N MET A 19 5.99 -6.42 29.06
CA MET A 19 5.90 -6.03 30.46
C MET A 19 6.28 -4.59 30.75
N PHE A 20 7.36 -4.08 30.14
CA PHE A 20 7.85 -2.74 30.44
C PHE A 20 6.86 -1.62 30.06
N PRO A 21 6.23 -1.61 28.86
CA PRO A 21 5.16 -0.65 28.59
C PRO A 21 3.92 -0.91 29.44
N LEU A 22 3.61 -2.15 29.84
CA LEU A 22 2.50 -2.42 30.76
C LEU A 22 2.70 -1.75 32.14
N GLN A 23 3.95 -1.78 32.65
CA GLN A 23 4.31 -1.11 33.90
C GLN A 23 4.24 0.42 33.77
N TYR A 24 4.73 0.98 32.66
CA TYR A 24 4.65 2.43 32.40
C TYR A 24 3.20 2.93 32.24
N ILE A 25 2.37 2.19 31.50
CA ILE A 25 0.93 2.47 31.34
C ILE A 25 0.21 2.35 32.69
N ALA A 26 0.55 1.36 33.54
CA ALA A 26 -0.03 1.25 34.88
C ALA A 26 0.37 2.42 35.80
N GLY A 27 1.60 2.94 35.68
CA GLY A 27 2.05 4.14 36.38
C GLY A 27 1.28 5.39 35.97
N LEU A 28 1.25 5.70 34.66
CA LEU A 28 0.48 6.81 34.10
C LEU A 28 -1.01 6.73 34.45
N ASN A 29 -1.61 5.53 34.39
CA ASN A 29 -2.99 5.33 34.80
C ASN A 29 -3.18 5.64 36.29
N SER A 30 -2.25 5.27 37.18
CA SER A 30 -2.38 5.59 38.61
C SER A 30 -2.26 7.08 38.89
N GLU A 31 -1.40 7.82 38.18
CA GLU A 31 -1.26 9.28 38.37
C GLU A 31 -2.47 10.04 37.80
N ASN A 32 -3.00 9.58 36.66
CA ASN A 32 -4.23 10.12 36.07
C ASN A 32 -5.46 9.81 36.94
N ILE A 33 -5.63 8.56 37.40
CA ILE A 33 -6.68 8.17 38.35
C ILE A 33 -6.60 9.03 39.62
N ASP A 34 -5.42 9.18 40.20
CA ASP A 34 -5.21 10.02 41.37
C ASP A 34 -5.66 11.48 41.13
N SER A 35 -5.38 12.05 39.95
CA SER A 35 -5.79 13.41 39.56
C SER A 35 -7.31 13.53 39.34
N ILE A 36 -7.93 12.52 38.72
CA ILE A 36 -9.39 12.47 38.54
C ILE A 36 -10.09 12.29 39.90
N VAL A 37 -9.48 11.56 40.85
CA VAL A 37 -9.98 11.47 42.23
C VAL A 37 -9.82 12.78 43.00
N ASP A 38 -8.72 13.50 42.80
CA ASP A 38 -8.47 14.86 43.32
C ASP A 38 -9.62 15.81 42.91
N ASP A 39 -9.78 16.00 41.59
CA ASP A 39 -10.82 16.82 40.96
C ASP A 39 -12.25 16.41 41.35
N LYS A 40 -12.53 15.09 41.37
CA LYS A 40 -13.86 14.58 41.69
C LYS A 40 -14.17 14.69 43.19
N THR A 41 -13.18 14.62 44.09
CA THR A 41 -13.39 14.85 45.53
C THR A 41 -13.61 16.33 45.81
N HIS A 42 -12.84 17.22 45.16
CA HIS A 42 -13.05 18.67 45.21
C HIS A 42 -14.48 19.02 44.77
N LYS A 43 -14.88 18.58 43.57
CA LYS A 43 -16.22 18.82 43.02
C LYS A 43 -17.34 18.17 43.83
N PHE A 44 -17.12 17.00 44.42
CA PHE A 44 -18.09 16.36 45.32
C PHE A 44 -18.29 17.19 46.59
N THR A 45 -17.20 17.70 47.17
CA THR A 45 -17.22 18.57 48.35
C THR A 45 -17.92 19.90 48.03
N ASP A 46 -17.59 20.56 46.93
CA ASP A 46 -18.28 21.80 46.53
C ASP A 46 -19.74 21.55 46.18
N THR A 47 -20.08 20.44 45.51
CA THR A 47 -21.49 20.09 45.22
C THR A 47 -22.30 19.87 46.51
N ILE A 48 -21.65 19.47 47.60
CA ILE A 48 -22.29 19.36 48.92
C ILE A 48 -22.40 20.74 49.58
N ARG A 49 -21.35 21.58 49.51
CA ARG A 49 -21.32 22.94 50.05
C ARG A 49 -22.33 23.88 49.38
N ASP A 50 -22.39 23.86 48.04
CA ASP A 50 -23.28 24.67 47.20
C ASP A 50 -24.77 24.25 47.26
N ARG A 51 -25.06 23.11 47.91
CA ARG A 51 -26.43 22.57 48.07
C ARG A 51 -26.86 22.43 49.53
N GLY A 52 -25.92 22.58 50.46
CA GLY A 52 -26.04 22.08 51.84
C GLY A 52 -26.30 20.58 51.97
N TYR A 53 -26.25 19.74 50.93
CA TYR A 53 -26.82 18.39 51.02
C TYR A 53 -26.04 17.24 50.37
N LEU A 54 -26.02 16.09 51.08
CA LEU A 54 -25.51 14.79 50.62
C LEU A 54 -26.59 13.71 50.72
N ASP A 55 -26.72 12.92 49.67
CA ASP A 55 -27.74 11.90 49.51
C ASP A 55 -27.17 10.52 49.17
N LYS A 56 -28.08 9.56 49.05
CA LYS A 56 -27.75 8.24 48.54
C LYS A 56 -27.23 8.25 47.10
N GLN A 57 -27.72 9.08 46.17
CA GLN A 57 -27.11 9.17 44.83
C GLN A 57 -25.68 9.64 44.91
N MET A 58 -25.41 10.84 45.41
CA MET A 58 -24.09 11.42 45.31
C MET A 58 -23.09 10.62 46.14
N TYR A 59 -23.51 10.02 47.27
CA TYR A 59 -22.66 9.06 47.97
C TYR A 59 -22.42 7.79 47.15
N GLU A 60 -23.45 7.10 46.63
CA GLU A 60 -23.26 5.86 45.85
C GLU A 60 -22.64 6.11 44.47
N GLU A 61 -22.76 7.30 43.87
CA GLU A 61 -22.06 7.71 42.64
C GLU A 61 -20.62 8.12 42.89
N PHE A 62 -20.32 8.71 44.05
CA PHE A 62 -18.94 8.99 44.45
C PHE A 62 -18.22 7.71 44.89
N ALA A 63 -18.91 6.82 45.60
CA ALA A 63 -18.42 5.49 45.94
C ALA A 63 -18.28 4.58 44.70
N ASP A 64 -19.29 4.50 43.81
CA ASP A 64 -19.16 3.80 42.52
C ASP A 64 -18.03 4.41 41.69
N PHE A 65 -17.89 5.75 41.64
CA PHE A 65 -16.77 6.39 40.95
C PHE A 65 -15.43 5.90 41.52
N LEU A 66 -15.25 5.94 42.84
CA LEU A 66 -14.03 5.47 43.50
C LEU A 66 -13.78 3.97 43.24
N ASP A 67 -14.80 3.12 43.28
CA ASP A 67 -14.67 1.69 42.95
C ASP A 67 -14.41 1.45 41.45
N THR A 68 -14.92 2.29 40.53
CA THR A 68 -14.61 2.20 39.08
C THR A 68 -13.16 2.54 38.74
N THR A 69 -12.43 3.21 39.64
CA THR A 69 -10.97 3.36 39.49
C THR A 69 -10.22 2.02 39.60
N GLY A 70 -10.82 1.02 40.26
CA GLY A 70 -10.20 -0.27 40.60
C GLY A 70 -9.24 -0.22 41.80
N ASP A 71 -8.95 0.95 42.34
CA ASP A 71 -8.29 1.13 43.63
C ASP A 71 -9.30 1.08 44.79
N ARG A 72 -8.82 0.98 46.03
CA ARG A 72 -9.66 0.94 47.22
C ARG A 72 -9.44 2.17 48.07
N TYR A 73 -10.53 2.73 48.57
CA TYR A 73 -10.53 3.93 49.39
C TYR A 73 -11.26 3.67 50.71
N ASP A 74 -10.90 4.43 51.76
CA ASP A 74 -11.86 4.84 52.78
C ASP A 74 -12.32 6.25 52.44
N ILE A 75 -13.60 6.53 52.69
CA ILE A 75 -14.18 7.87 52.64
C ILE A 75 -14.52 8.20 54.10
N GLU A 76 -13.88 9.20 54.68
CA GLU A 76 -14.27 9.76 55.97
C GLU A 76 -14.99 11.08 55.67
N LEU A 77 -16.29 11.11 55.97
CA LEU A 77 -17.12 12.32 56.00
C LEU A 77 -17.16 12.87 57.42
N GLN A 78 -17.01 14.18 57.55
CA GLN A 78 -17.17 14.93 58.80
C GLN A 78 -18.05 16.16 58.53
N ASP A 79 -19.15 16.27 59.27
CA ASP A 79 -19.94 17.49 59.40
C ASP A 79 -19.41 18.24 60.62
N ILE A 80 -18.47 19.16 60.41
CA ILE A 80 -17.79 19.92 61.47
C ILE A 80 -18.62 21.17 61.74
N LYS A 81 -19.68 20.99 62.50
CA LYS A 81 -20.63 22.01 62.91
C LYS A 81 -19.95 22.95 63.93
N PRO A 82 -19.73 24.25 63.60
CA PRO A 82 -19.27 25.23 64.59
C PRO A 82 -20.44 25.52 65.52
N VAL A 83 -20.60 24.73 66.59
CA VAL A 83 -21.90 24.62 67.27
C VAL A 83 -22.32 25.92 67.94
N MET A 84 -23.31 26.49 67.26
CA MET A 84 -24.36 27.33 67.80
C MET A 84 -25.74 26.81 67.28
N GLY A 85 -26.05 25.49 67.20
CA GLY A 85 -27.36 25.02 66.65
C GLY A 85 -27.64 23.55 66.21
N GLU A 86 -28.32 23.35 65.04
CA GLU A 86 -29.29 22.26 64.59
C GLU A 86 -29.15 21.72 63.05
N ASP A 87 -30.07 20.96 62.29
CA ASP A 87 -29.82 20.00 61.05
C ASP A 87 -30.96 19.40 59.96
N ILE A 88 -30.64 18.88 58.67
CA ILE A 88 -31.26 17.81 57.62
C ILE A 88 -32.23 18.06 56.28
N CYS A 89 -32.42 17.36 55.03
CA CYS A 89 -31.68 16.80 53.74
C CYS A 89 -32.42 16.34 52.27
N SER A 90 -31.96 15.36 51.33
CA SER A 90 -31.93 15.08 49.73
C SER A 90 -32.42 13.83 48.68
N LEU A 91 -31.65 13.00 47.78
CA LEU A 91 -31.86 12.40 46.27
C LEU A 91 -31.61 10.84 45.57
N GLU A 92 -31.28 10.51 44.19
CA GLU A 92 -31.42 9.19 43.23
C GLU A 92 -30.23 8.24 42.46
N THR A 93 -29.83 7.71 41.16
CA THR A 93 -30.10 7.25 39.64
C THR A 93 -29.03 6.19 38.87
N LYS A 94 -29.04 5.60 37.54
CA LYS A 94 -27.92 4.80 36.61
C LYS A 94 -28.17 4.01 35.13
N THR A 95 -27.20 3.40 34.24
CA THR A 95 -27.25 2.70 32.75
C THR A 95 -26.14 1.59 32.16
N GLY A 96 -25.80 0.89 30.92
CA GLY A 96 -25.99 0.56 29.35
C GLY A 96 -25.07 -0.56 28.44
N SER A 97 -25.16 -0.98 27.06
CA SER A 97 -24.28 -2.06 26.19
C SER A 97 -24.30 -2.40 24.51
N ASN A 98 -23.51 -3.36 23.76
CA ASN A 98 -23.36 -3.76 22.18
C ASN A 98 -22.47 -5.10 21.60
N LYS A 99 -22.08 -5.74 20.34
CA LYS A 99 -22.23 -5.97 18.74
C LYS A 99 -21.17 -6.94 17.81
N LYS A 100 -21.33 -7.67 16.56
CA LYS A 100 -20.30 -8.47 15.53
C LYS A 100 -20.64 -9.30 14.08
N THR A 101 -19.73 -9.94 13.15
CA THR A 101 -19.82 -10.66 11.67
C THR A 101 -18.66 -11.73 11.05
N MET A 102 -18.31 -12.45 9.82
CA MET A 102 -18.63 -12.97 8.30
C MET A 102 -17.62 -14.06 7.44
N LEU A 103 -17.77 -14.70 6.15
CA LEU A 103 -16.87 -15.77 5.30
C LEU A 103 -17.01 -16.26 3.67
N THR A 104 -16.12 -17.08 2.85
CA THR A 104 -16.12 -17.58 1.29
C THR A 104 -15.20 -18.82 0.55
N LYS A 105 -15.31 -19.39 -0.78
CA LYS A 105 -14.32 -20.10 -1.90
C LYS A 105 -14.70 -21.14 -3.17
N THR A 106 -13.79 -21.92 -3.97
CA THR A 106 -13.81 -22.43 -5.49
C THR A 106 -13.05 -23.78 -6.09
N GLU A 107 -13.14 -24.26 -7.43
CA GLU A 107 -12.19 -25.07 -8.44
C GLU A 107 -12.65 -26.48 -9.18
N ASN A 108 -12.22 -27.31 -10.27
CA ASN A 108 -11.32 -27.54 -11.56
C ASN A 108 -11.42 -29.06 -12.28
N ILE A 109 -11.03 -29.78 -13.46
CA ILE A 109 -10.60 -29.88 -15.02
C ILE A 109 -10.65 -31.44 -15.65
N THR A 110 -10.31 -32.17 -16.84
CA THR A 110 -9.76 -32.29 -18.36
C THR A 110 -10.00 -33.76 -19.11
N ARG A 111 -9.59 -34.47 -20.28
CA ARG A 111 -8.84 -34.53 -21.70
C ARG A 111 -8.89 -35.94 -22.59
N ALA A 112 -8.63 -36.14 -23.99
CA ALA A 112 -8.50 -37.47 -24.85
C ALA A 112 -7.94 -37.55 -26.42
N SER A 113 -7.64 -38.73 -27.18
CA SER A 113 -7.27 -38.95 -28.73
C SER A 113 -6.90 -40.40 -29.45
N PHE A 114 -6.91 -40.69 -30.84
CA PHE A 114 -6.51 -41.96 -31.74
C PHE A 114 -6.46 -41.83 -33.39
N ILE A 115 -6.22 -42.67 -34.52
CA ILE A 115 -5.61 -43.99 -35.19
C ILE A 115 -5.73 -44.02 -36.86
N SER A 116 -5.37 -44.82 -38.00
CA SER A 116 -5.03 -46.25 -38.63
C SER A 116 -4.28 -46.43 -40.11
N THR A 117 -4.37 -47.54 -40.99
CA THR A 117 -3.56 -48.04 -42.28
C THR A 117 -4.30 -48.89 -43.49
N ASN A 118 -3.92 -49.58 -44.68
CA ASN A 118 -2.82 -50.02 -45.75
C ASN A 118 -3.43 -50.79 -47.11
N GLU A 119 -2.97 -51.44 -48.28
CA GLU A 119 -1.80 -51.72 -49.32
C GLU A 119 -2.07 -52.77 -50.60
N MET A 120 -1.39 -52.85 -51.85
CA MET A 120 -1.45 -53.96 -52.99
C MET A 120 -0.54 -53.99 -54.38
N GLN A 121 -0.56 -54.99 -55.40
CA GLN A 121 0.30 -55.17 -56.71
C GLN A 121 -0.09 -56.18 -57.97
N SER A 122 0.61 -56.33 -59.20
CA SER A 122 0.36 -57.18 -60.51
C SER A 122 1.51 -57.61 -61.62
N LEU A 123 1.29 -58.22 -62.88
CA LEU A 123 2.27 -58.93 -63.91
C LEU A 123 1.88 -59.32 -65.49
N SER A 124 2.78 -59.60 -66.55
CA SER A 124 2.51 -60.16 -68.01
C SER A 124 3.70 -60.61 -69.08
N VAL A 125 3.52 -61.32 -70.29
CA VAL A 125 4.55 -61.81 -71.41
C VAL A 125 4.08 -62.36 -72.90
N HIS A 126 4.87 -62.46 -74.08
CA HIS A 126 4.68 -63.30 -75.40
C HIS A 126 5.81 -63.45 -76.60
N THR A 127 5.62 -64.04 -77.86
CA THR A 127 6.64 -64.58 -78.96
C THR A 127 6.23 -65.01 -80.50
N HIS A 128 7.10 -65.08 -81.61
CA HIS A 128 6.87 -65.73 -83.05
C HIS A 128 8.08 -65.95 -84.13
N ASN A 129 7.93 -66.56 -85.39
CA ASN A 129 8.89 -66.77 -86.63
C ASN A 129 8.24 -66.74 -88.14
N ASP A 130 8.65 -67.16 -89.42
CA ASP A 130 9.65 -68.07 -90.24
C ASP A 130 9.71 -67.93 -91.90
N GLU A 131 10.40 -68.81 -92.75
CA GLU A 131 10.49 -69.08 -94.32
C GLU A 131 11.60 -68.39 -95.31
N PRO A 132 11.83 -68.48 -96.73
CA PRO A 132 11.59 -69.33 -98.03
C PRO A 132 12.72 -69.47 -99.25
N ASP A 133 12.47 -69.94 -100.56
CA ASP A 133 13.42 -70.57 -101.67
C ASP A 133 13.54 -70.13 -103.27
N LYS A 134 14.49 -70.69 -104.15
CA LYS A 134 14.83 -70.73 -105.69
C LYS A 134 16.03 -69.91 -106.40
N SER A 135 16.24 -69.82 -107.77
CA SER A 135 17.50 -69.23 -108.44
C SER A 135 17.51 -67.82 -109.16
N LEU A 136 18.31 -66.86 -108.64
CA LEU A 136 18.19 -65.38 -108.77
C LEU A 136 18.79 -64.66 -110.03
N VAL A 137 18.23 -63.49 -110.40
CA VAL A 137 18.82 -62.51 -111.37
C VAL A 137 18.96 -61.08 -110.82
N TYR A 138 17.87 -60.43 -110.38
CA TYR A 138 17.90 -59.07 -109.83
C TYR A 138 16.83 -58.85 -108.76
N ILE A 139 17.01 -57.83 -107.91
CA ILE A 139 15.98 -57.41 -106.94
C ILE A 139 15.42 -56.02 -107.27
N THR A 140 14.15 -55.81 -106.94
CA THR A 140 13.47 -54.51 -106.92
C THR A 140 12.98 -54.24 -105.50
N ALA A 141 12.96 -52.96 -105.10
CA ALA A 141 12.40 -52.54 -103.83
C ALA A 141 11.43 -51.37 -104.02
N LEU A 142 10.27 -51.44 -103.39
CA LEU A 142 9.23 -50.40 -103.42
C LEU A 142 8.79 -49.99 -102.01
N PRO A 143 8.49 -48.70 -101.77
CA PRO A 143 8.78 -47.55 -102.65
C PRO A 143 10.29 -47.26 -102.75
N ALA A 144 10.72 -46.64 -103.85
CA ALA A 144 12.15 -46.31 -104.07
C ALA A 144 12.68 -45.20 -103.14
N SER A 145 11.78 -44.42 -102.52
CA SER A 145 12.11 -43.48 -101.45
C SER A 145 11.04 -43.44 -100.36
N GLN A 146 11.45 -43.07 -99.14
CA GLN A 146 10.57 -42.95 -97.97
C GLN A 146 10.92 -41.71 -97.14
N ILE A 147 9.94 -41.19 -96.41
CA ILE A 147 10.13 -40.22 -95.32
C ILE A 147 9.63 -40.90 -94.05
N ILE A 148 10.50 -41.00 -93.03
CA ILE A 148 10.20 -41.70 -91.77
C ILE A 148 10.74 -40.89 -90.59
N GLN A 149 10.23 -41.12 -89.39
CA GLN A 149 10.74 -40.46 -88.18
C GLN A 149 11.97 -41.18 -87.61
N LYS A 150 12.83 -40.43 -86.91
CA LYS A 150 13.95 -40.97 -86.10
C LYS A 150 13.46 -42.16 -85.24
N TYR A 151 14.29 -43.19 -85.12
CA TYR A 151 14.02 -44.50 -84.47
C TYR A 151 12.95 -45.40 -85.10
N THR A 152 12.28 -45.00 -86.19
CA THR A 152 11.45 -45.93 -86.99
C THR A 152 12.28 -46.67 -88.04
N LEU A 153 11.83 -47.86 -88.47
CA LEU A 153 12.46 -48.65 -89.53
C LEU A 153 11.74 -48.41 -90.87
N PRO A 154 12.46 -48.24 -92.00
CA PRO A 154 11.84 -48.15 -93.31
C PRO A 154 11.27 -49.51 -93.74
N SER A 155 10.10 -49.51 -94.39
CA SER A 155 9.40 -50.73 -94.78
C SER A 155 9.37 -50.87 -96.29
N PHE A 156 10.19 -51.79 -96.84
CA PHE A 156 10.28 -52.03 -98.28
C PHE A 156 9.61 -53.35 -98.66
N THR A 157 8.75 -53.32 -99.69
CA THR A 157 8.41 -54.55 -100.42
C THR A 157 9.59 -54.87 -101.34
N VAL A 158 10.40 -55.86 -100.97
CA VAL A 158 11.53 -56.32 -101.77
C VAL A 158 11.12 -57.57 -102.54
N GLN A 159 11.35 -57.55 -103.85
CA GLN A 159 11.02 -58.65 -104.74
C GLN A 159 12.27 -59.08 -105.50
N ALA A 160 12.62 -60.36 -105.36
CA ALA A 160 13.61 -60.99 -106.21
C ALA A 160 12.97 -61.47 -107.51
N ASN A 161 13.70 -61.36 -108.61
CA ASN A 161 13.28 -61.70 -109.97
C ASN A 161 14.29 -62.70 -110.55
N TYR A 162 13.78 -63.76 -111.16
CA TYR A 162 14.49 -65.03 -111.35
C TYR A 162 14.66 -65.37 -112.83
N SER A 163 15.59 -66.28 -113.12
CA SER A 163 15.97 -66.64 -114.49
C SER A 163 14.88 -67.39 -115.26
N ASP A 164 13.94 -68.00 -114.54
CA ASP A 164 12.72 -68.62 -115.06
C ASP A 164 11.58 -67.62 -115.37
N GLY A 165 11.80 -66.32 -115.12
CA GLY A 165 10.79 -65.27 -115.28
C GLY A 165 9.80 -65.17 -114.12
N THR A 166 9.93 -66.02 -113.09
CA THR A 166 9.15 -65.89 -111.86
C THR A 166 9.76 -64.84 -110.92
N ASN A 167 9.02 -64.50 -109.87
CA ASN A 167 9.51 -63.64 -108.79
C ASN A 167 9.22 -64.26 -107.43
N LYS A 168 9.90 -63.76 -106.39
CA LYS A 168 9.76 -64.16 -104.98
C LYS A 168 9.62 -62.87 -104.19
N SER A 169 8.54 -62.73 -103.43
CA SER A 169 8.47 -61.68 -102.41
C SER A 169 9.43 -62.10 -101.30
N LEU A 170 10.39 -61.24 -100.98
CA LEU A 170 11.36 -61.53 -99.93
C LEU A 170 10.80 -61.11 -98.57
N SER A 171 11.00 -61.96 -97.58
CA SER A 171 10.78 -61.63 -96.18
C SER A 171 11.88 -60.69 -95.67
N SER A 172 11.65 -60.00 -94.56
CA SER A 172 12.65 -59.10 -93.95
C SER A 172 13.90 -59.81 -93.40
N SER A 173 13.89 -61.15 -93.34
CA SER A 173 15.06 -61.98 -92.98
C SER A 173 15.89 -62.41 -94.20
N ASP A 174 15.32 -62.37 -95.40
CA ASP A 174 15.96 -62.92 -96.60
C ASP A 174 17.06 -61.98 -97.13
N TYR A 175 16.83 -60.67 -97.03
CA TYR A 175 17.71 -59.62 -97.58
C TYR A 175 18.34 -58.76 -96.49
N TYR A 176 19.51 -58.20 -96.79
CA TYR A 176 20.24 -57.29 -95.91
C TYR A 176 20.01 -55.84 -96.33
N ILE A 177 19.78 -54.95 -95.36
CA ILE A 177 19.80 -53.50 -95.55
C ILE A 177 21.13 -52.96 -95.00
N THR A 178 21.83 -52.17 -95.80
CA THR A 178 23.06 -51.46 -95.39
C THR A 178 22.93 -49.97 -95.68
N GLY A 179 23.66 -49.14 -94.91
CA GLY A 179 23.64 -47.68 -95.06
C GLY A 179 22.46 -46.96 -94.38
N PHE A 180 21.77 -47.63 -93.46
CA PHE A 180 20.74 -47.01 -92.61
C PHE A 180 21.24 -46.81 -91.17
N ASP A 181 20.89 -45.67 -90.58
CA ASP A 181 21.08 -45.35 -89.17
C ASP A 181 19.85 -44.60 -88.64
N ALA A 182 19.00 -45.28 -87.88
CA ALA A 182 17.76 -44.70 -87.36
C ALA A 182 17.96 -43.51 -86.39
N SER A 183 19.18 -43.26 -85.91
CA SER A 183 19.51 -42.14 -85.01
C SER A 183 19.93 -40.86 -85.76
N LYS A 184 20.19 -40.91 -87.07
CA LYS A 184 20.68 -39.76 -87.85
C LYS A 184 19.59 -39.16 -88.74
N THR A 185 19.20 -37.92 -88.47
CA THR A 185 18.28 -37.15 -89.33
C THR A 185 18.91 -36.76 -90.66
N GLY A 186 18.08 -36.61 -91.70
CA GLY A 186 18.48 -36.22 -93.06
C GLY A 186 18.33 -37.33 -94.09
N LEU A 187 18.83 -37.07 -95.30
CA LEU A 187 18.77 -38.01 -96.43
C LEU A 187 19.85 -39.09 -96.31
N GLN A 188 19.42 -40.35 -96.23
CA GLN A 188 20.28 -41.53 -96.22
C GLN A 188 20.07 -42.35 -97.50
N ASN A 189 21.15 -42.91 -98.03
CA ASN A 189 21.13 -43.76 -99.23
C ASN A 189 21.45 -45.20 -98.86
N LEU A 190 20.42 -46.02 -98.83
CA LEU A 190 20.47 -47.41 -98.40
C LEU A 190 20.76 -48.31 -99.60
N THR A 191 21.51 -49.39 -99.35
CA THR A 191 21.67 -50.49 -100.31
C THR A 191 21.03 -51.73 -99.73
N ILE A 192 19.98 -52.21 -100.39
CA ILE A 192 19.35 -53.49 -100.15
C ILE A 192 20.12 -54.52 -100.98
N SER A 193 20.48 -55.66 -100.39
CA SER A 193 21.20 -56.74 -101.07
C SER A 193 20.63 -58.10 -100.71
N TYR A 194 20.47 -58.96 -101.71
CA TYR A 194 19.98 -60.32 -101.58
C TYR A 194 20.95 -61.31 -102.23
N THR A 195 21.15 -62.46 -101.59
CA THR A 195 22.05 -63.51 -102.06
C THR A 195 21.35 -64.87 -102.03
N GLU A 196 21.26 -65.52 -103.18
CA GLU A 196 20.67 -66.86 -103.34
C GLU A 196 21.51 -67.63 -104.37
N ASP A 197 21.76 -68.92 -104.14
CA ASP A 197 22.67 -69.77 -104.93
C ASP A 197 24.07 -69.16 -105.22
N GLY A 198 24.55 -68.29 -104.34
CA GLY A 198 25.83 -67.58 -104.47
C GLY A 198 25.81 -66.36 -105.42
N ILE A 199 24.68 -66.07 -106.06
CA ILE A 199 24.47 -64.85 -106.85
C ILE A 199 23.98 -63.75 -105.90
N THR A 200 24.63 -62.58 -105.91
CA THR A 200 24.22 -61.42 -105.11
C THR A 200 23.69 -60.29 -105.98
N ALA A 201 22.43 -59.93 -105.80
CA ALA A 201 21.81 -58.76 -106.42
C ALA A 201 21.66 -57.61 -105.40
N SER A 202 21.68 -56.36 -105.86
CA SER A 202 21.48 -55.19 -104.98
C SER A 202 20.69 -54.08 -105.66
N PHE A 203 19.99 -53.29 -104.85
CA PHE A 203 19.16 -52.16 -105.27
C PHE A 203 19.29 -51.01 -104.28
N LYS A 204 19.26 -49.77 -104.77
CA LYS A 204 19.45 -48.56 -103.96
C LYS A 204 18.12 -47.83 -103.75
N VAL A 205 17.91 -47.38 -102.51
CA VAL A 205 16.72 -46.63 -102.09
C VAL A 205 17.12 -45.48 -101.17
N SER A 206 16.33 -44.42 -101.13
CA SER A 206 16.66 -43.22 -100.34
C SER A 206 15.64 -42.97 -99.23
N VAL A 207 16.10 -42.85 -97.99
CA VAL A 207 15.25 -42.63 -96.81
C VAL A 207 15.59 -41.28 -96.20
N THR A 208 14.62 -40.38 -96.10
CA THR A 208 14.75 -39.14 -95.35
C THR A 208 14.24 -39.34 -93.94
N VAL A 209 15.15 -39.28 -92.95
CA VAL A 209 14.80 -39.39 -91.53
C VAL A 209 14.51 -38.00 -90.97
N THR A 210 13.28 -37.75 -90.52
CA THR A 210 12.86 -36.49 -89.87
C THR A 210 13.08 -36.56 -88.36
N LEU A 211 13.00 -35.41 -87.69
CA LEU A 211 12.89 -35.35 -86.24
C LEU A 211 11.62 -36.07 -85.74
N ILE A 212 11.62 -36.42 -84.45
CA ILE A 212 10.46 -36.98 -83.77
C ILE A 212 9.42 -35.86 -83.62
N GLN A 213 8.17 -36.14 -84.00
CA GLN A 213 7.05 -35.23 -83.75
C GLN A 213 6.31 -35.65 -82.49
N LYS A 214 5.97 -34.67 -81.64
CA LYS A 214 5.21 -34.84 -80.41
C LYS A 214 3.94 -33.99 -80.45
N GLU A 215 2.83 -34.56 -80.03
CA GLU A 215 1.57 -33.84 -79.87
C GLU A 215 1.50 -33.22 -78.46
N CYS A 216 1.09 -31.95 -78.36
CA CYS A 216 0.91 -31.30 -77.08
C CYS A 216 -0.44 -31.65 -76.44
N HIS A 217 -0.42 -32.42 -75.35
CA HIS A 217 -1.63 -32.79 -74.60
C HIS A 217 -2.53 -31.60 -74.14
N LYS A 218 -2.00 -30.38 -74.07
CA LYS A 218 -2.77 -29.17 -73.70
C LYS A 218 -3.49 -28.48 -74.87
N CYS A 219 -2.95 -28.55 -76.09
CA CYS A 219 -3.46 -27.78 -77.24
C CYS A 219 -3.57 -28.56 -78.55
N TYR A 220 -3.24 -29.86 -78.54
CA TYR A 220 -3.34 -30.81 -79.66
C TYR A 220 -2.57 -30.42 -80.93
N ASN A 221 -1.70 -29.41 -80.86
CA ASN A 221 -0.74 -29.08 -81.92
C ASN A 221 0.48 -30.02 -81.84
N SER A 222 0.94 -30.46 -83.01
CA SER A 222 2.21 -31.19 -83.16
C SER A 222 3.40 -30.22 -83.24
N TYR A 223 4.53 -30.62 -82.67
CA TYR A 223 5.81 -29.92 -82.78
C TYR A 223 6.97 -30.91 -82.81
N GLU A 224 8.13 -30.48 -83.28
CA GLU A 224 9.33 -31.31 -83.39
C GLU A 224 10.14 -31.28 -82.09
N LEU A 225 10.69 -32.42 -81.68
CA LEU A 225 11.70 -32.49 -80.61
C LEU A 225 13.05 -31.98 -81.12
N ASN A 226 13.94 -31.64 -80.19
CA ASN A 226 15.31 -31.25 -80.52
C ASN A 226 16.09 -32.44 -81.15
N SER A 227 17.22 -32.15 -81.80
CA SER A 227 18.05 -33.17 -82.46
C SER A 227 18.67 -34.20 -81.50
N ASP A 228 18.79 -33.85 -80.22
CA ASP A 228 19.20 -34.69 -79.09
C ASP A 228 18.03 -35.38 -78.37
N ASP A 229 16.83 -35.36 -78.98
CA ASP A 229 15.56 -35.90 -78.47
C ASP A 229 15.01 -35.23 -77.20
N THR A 230 15.59 -34.11 -76.77
CA THR A 230 15.03 -33.32 -75.68
C THR A 230 13.75 -32.60 -76.11
N ASP A 231 12.82 -32.43 -75.17
CA ASP A 231 11.56 -31.72 -75.39
C ASP A 231 11.77 -30.21 -75.18
N PRO A 232 11.68 -29.36 -76.23
CA PRO A 232 11.80 -27.91 -76.09
C PRO A 232 10.59 -27.26 -75.38
N GLY A 233 9.55 -28.05 -75.07
CA GLY A 233 8.24 -27.54 -74.66
C GLY A 233 7.41 -27.10 -75.87
N CYS A 234 6.08 -27.08 -75.72
CA CYS A 234 5.20 -26.74 -76.82
C CYS A 234 5.32 -25.25 -77.20
N PRO A 235 5.82 -24.90 -78.41
CA PRO A 235 6.08 -23.50 -78.78
C PRO A 235 4.78 -22.67 -78.84
N TYR A 236 3.66 -23.30 -79.20
CA TYR A 236 2.33 -22.68 -79.26
C TYR A 236 1.76 -22.30 -77.88
N CYS A 237 2.25 -22.89 -76.79
CA CYS A 237 1.74 -22.62 -75.43
C CYS A 237 2.60 -21.61 -74.65
N ASN A 238 3.88 -21.45 -75.03
CA ASN A 238 4.89 -20.63 -74.33
C ASN A 238 4.59 -19.12 -74.40
N GLY A 239 3.83 -18.67 -75.41
CA GLY A 239 3.45 -17.27 -75.60
C GLY A 239 2.08 -16.86 -75.02
N VAL A 240 1.26 -17.79 -74.54
CA VAL A 240 -0.12 -17.50 -74.09
C VAL A 240 -0.16 -17.41 -72.57
N ILE A 241 -0.48 -16.25 -72.03
CA ILE A 241 -0.67 -16.04 -70.58
C ILE A 241 -2.07 -16.51 -70.14
N THR A 242 -2.11 -17.34 -69.09
CA THR A 242 -3.32 -17.97 -68.52
C THR A 242 -3.64 -17.49 -67.10
N GLY A 243 -2.76 -16.70 -66.50
CA GLY A 243 -2.95 -16.09 -65.20
C GLY A 243 -1.70 -15.33 -64.74
N ILE A 244 -1.75 -14.80 -63.52
CA ILE A 244 -0.60 -14.20 -62.83
C ILE A 244 -0.48 -14.74 -61.41
N GLU A 245 0.72 -14.67 -60.85
CA GLU A 245 1.03 -15.05 -59.49
C GLU A 245 1.90 -13.95 -58.85
N VAL A 246 1.61 -13.57 -57.61
CA VAL A 246 2.31 -12.48 -56.90
C VAL A 246 3.01 -13.05 -55.68
N ASN A 247 4.23 -12.60 -55.40
CA ASN A 247 5.01 -13.03 -54.25
C ASN A 247 5.75 -11.84 -53.62
N PRO A 248 5.58 -11.55 -52.32
CA PRO A 248 4.62 -12.19 -51.41
C PRO A 248 3.16 -11.75 -51.66
N ASP A 249 2.23 -12.53 -51.11
CA ASP A 249 0.77 -12.28 -51.08
C ASP A 249 0.31 -11.51 -49.83
N TYR A 250 1.09 -11.53 -48.75
CA TYR A 250 1.00 -10.61 -47.62
C TYR A 250 2.29 -9.79 -47.47
N ILE A 251 2.19 -8.48 -47.31
CA ILE A 251 3.34 -7.61 -47.05
C ILE A 251 3.02 -6.44 -46.12
N GLU A 252 3.94 -6.14 -45.21
CA GLU A 252 3.94 -4.90 -44.42
C GLU A 252 4.88 -3.87 -45.03
N VAL A 253 4.40 -2.64 -45.17
CA VAL A 253 5.13 -1.52 -45.78
C VAL A 253 4.96 -0.26 -44.94
N VAL A 254 5.84 0.72 -45.12
CA VAL A 254 5.74 2.00 -44.41
C VAL A 254 5.03 3.03 -45.30
N LYS A 255 4.23 3.91 -44.70
CA LYS A 255 3.53 5.00 -45.41
C LYS A 255 4.48 5.76 -46.35
N GLY A 256 4.09 5.87 -47.62
CA GLY A 256 4.86 6.51 -48.69
C GLY A 256 5.86 5.62 -49.43
N THR A 257 5.93 4.30 -49.15
CA THR A 257 6.82 3.37 -49.88
C THR A 257 6.09 2.54 -50.95
N ASN A 258 6.80 2.19 -52.03
CA ASN A 258 6.32 1.31 -53.09
C ASN A 258 6.24 -0.16 -52.65
N LEU A 259 5.39 -0.96 -53.32
CA LEU A 259 5.27 -2.40 -53.07
C LEU A 259 6.56 -3.16 -53.41
N PRO A 260 7.19 -3.90 -52.46
CA PRO A 260 8.39 -4.69 -52.71
C PRO A 260 8.05 -6.12 -53.21
N ILE A 261 7.14 -6.22 -54.17
CA ILE A 261 6.60 -7.49 -54.69
C ILE A 261 7.25 -7.91 -56.02
N LYS A 262 7.20 -9.21 -56.31
CA LYS A 262 7.44 -9.78 -57.64
C LYS A 262 6.15 -10.31 -58.23
N VAL A 263 5.94 -10.08 -59.52
CA VAL A 263 4.77 -10.56 -60.28
C VAL A 263 5.26 -11.50 -61.37
N PHE A 264 4.65 -12.67 -61.48
CA PHE A 264 4.98 -13.71 -62.43
C PHE A 264 3.80 -13.95 -63.37
N GLY A 265 4.03 -13.87 -64.68
CA GLY A 265 3.09 -14.36 -65.68
C GLY A 265 3.09 -15.88 -65.68
N VAL A 266 1.91 -16.49 -65.57
CA VAL A 266 1.70 -17.93 -65.69
C VAL A 266 1.27 -18.22 -67.13
N TYR A 267 2.02 -19.07 -67.83
CA TYR A 267 1.80 -19.36 -69.24
C TYR A 267 1.10 -20.70 -69.44
N ASN A 268 0.45 -20.89 -70.60
CA ASN A 268 -0.32 -22.09 -70.92
C ASN A 268 0.54 -23.37 -70.92
N ASP A 269 1.84 -23.27 -71.24
CA ASP A 269 2.77 -24.40 -71.12
C ASP A 269 2.94 -24.86 -69.65
N GLY A 270 2.74 -23.97 -68.68
CA GLY A 270 2.93 -24.17 -67.24
C GLY A 270 4.17 -23.44 -66.69
N SER A 271 4.91 -22.72 -67.54
CA SER A 271 6.04 -21.90 -67.12
C SER A 271 5.58 -20.65 -66.37
N LYS A 272 6.45 -20.16 -65.47
CA LYS A 272 6.29 -18.89 -64.76
C LYS A 272 7.48 -18.01 -65.09
N LYS A 273 7.25 -16.74 -65.44
CA LYS A 273 8.32 -15.77 -65.76
C LYS A 273 8.01 -14.44 -65.09
N GLU A 274 9.01 -13.78 -64.52
CA GLU A 274 8.83 -12.46 -63.88
C GLU A 274 8.46 -11.42 -64.94
N VAL A 275 7.42 -10.61 -64.67
CA VAL A 275 6.86 -9.63 -65.61
C VAL A 275 6.97 -8.20 -65.08
N THR A 276 7.19 -7.26 -66.00
CA THR A 276 7.28 -5.82 -65.72
C THR A 276 6.13 -5.08 -66.41
N GLY A 277 5.76 -3.90 -65.91
CA GLY A 277 4.64 -3.13 -66.45
C GLY A 277 3.25 -3.59 -65.99
N TRP A 278 3.17 -4.33 -64.88
CA TRP A 278 1.92 -4.56 -64.14
C TRP A 278 1.44 -3.26 -63.47
N THR A 279 0.14 -3.19 -63.18
CA THR A 279 -0.52 -2.07 -62.50
C THR A 279 -1.15 -2.52 -61.18
N SER A 280 -1.49 -1.58 -60.30
CA SER A 280 -2.21 -1.88 -59.05
C SER A 280 -3.05 -0.71 -58.55
N ASN A 281 -4.03 -1.00 -57.69
CA ASN A 281 -4.84 0.01 -56.99
C ASN A 281 -4.28 0.42 -55.62
N TYR A 282 -3.02 0.08 -55.32
CA TYR A 282 -2.36 0.39 -54.05
C TYR A 282 -2.24 1.91 -53.80
N ASN A 283 -2.63 2.34 -52.60
CA ASN A 283 -2.48 3.71 -52.13
C ASN A 283 -1.46 3.78 -50.99
N PRO A 284 -0.21 4.24 -51.22
CA PRO A 284 0.83 4.30 -50.19
C PRO A 284 0.57 5.33 -49.08
N GLU A 285 -0.42 6.22 -49.26
CA GLU A 285 -0.78 7.25 -48.26
C GLU A 285 -1.87 6.80 -47.28
N ARG A 286 -2.60 5.72 -47.59
CA ARG A 286 -3.64 5.14 -46.73
C ARG A 286 -3.02 4.15 -45.74
N LEU A 287 -3.16 4.43 -44.44
CA LEU A 287 -2.71 3.55 -43.36
C LEU A 287 -3.60 2.31 -43.20
N GLY A 288 -3.06 1.26 -42.57
CA GLY A 288 -3.76 0.04 -42.17
C GLY A 288 -3.89 -0.99 -43.30
N LEU A 289 -4.83 -1.93 -43.11
CA LEU A 289 -5.10 -3.04 -44.02
C LEU A 289 -5.67 -2.56 -45.36
N GLN A 290 -5.05 -2.99 -46.45
CA GLN A 290 -5.51 -2.79 -47.82
C GLN A 290 -5.51 -4.11 -48.58
N THR A 291 -6.68 -4.51 -49.09
CA THR A 291 -6.73 -5.43 -50.24
C THR A 291 -6.26 -4.65 -51.47
N VAL A 292 -5.24 -5.17 -52.15
CA VAL A 292 -4.60 -4.54 -53.30
C VAL A 292 -4.69 -5.49 -54.49
N THR A 293 -5.38 -5.07 -55.53
CA THR A 293 -5.47 -5.82 -56.79
C THR A 293 -4.25 -5.48 -57.64
N ILE A 294 -3.47 -6.50 -57.98
CA ILE A 294 -2.37 -6.44 -58.96
C ILE A 294 -2.92 -6.92 -60.30
N GLU A 295 -2.71 -6.15 -61.36
CA GLU A 295 -3.24 -6.44 -62.71
C GLU A 295 -2.13 -6.52 -63.75
N PHE A 296 -2.17 -7.55 -64.60
CA PHE A 296 -1.29 -7.68 -65.77
C PHE A 296 -1.92 -8.61 -66.82
N GLY A 297 -1.81 -8.24 -68.10
CA GLY A 297 -2.27 -9.09 -69.22
C GLY A 297 -3.78 -9.37 -69.26
N GLY A 298 -4.60 -8.61 -68.54
CA GLY A 298 -6.05 -8.85 -68.39
C GLY A 298 -6.43 -9.76 -67.21
N TYR A 299 -5.46 -10.21 -66.42
CA TYR A 299 -5.69 -10.97 -65.19
C TYR A 299 -5.43 -10.07 -63.97
N GLY A 300 -6.23 -10.27 -62.91
CA GLY A 300 -6.07 -9.60 -61.62
C GLY A 300 -5.90 -10.62 -60.48
N VAL A 301 -5.06 -10.31 -59.51
CA VAL A 301 -4.89 -11.08 -58.26
C VAL A 301 -4.85 -10.09 -57.10
N ASP A 302 -5.67 -10.34 -56.07
CA ASP A 302 -5.65 -9.57 -54.83
C ASP A 302 -4.55 -10.07 -53.88
N ILE A 303 -3.74 -9.14 -53.38
CA ILE A 303 -2.80 -9.33 -52.27
C ILE A 303 -3.22 -8.49 -51.06
N THR A 304 -2.68 -8.81 -49.89
CA THR A 304 -2.93 -8.08 -48.64
C THR A 304 -1.72 -7.22 -48.29
N VAL A 305 -1.92 -5.90 -48.20
CA VAL A 305 -0.89 -4.93 -47.86
C VAL A 305 -1.28 -4.22 -46.57
N TRP A 306 -0.43 -4.27 -45.54
CA TRP A 306 -0.61 -3.49 -44.32
C TRP A 306 0.35 -2.29 -44.33
N VAL A 307 -0.21 -1.08 -44.34
CA VAL A 307 0.59 0.16 -44.36
C VAL A 307 0.74 0.72 -42.95
N ASN A 308 1.93 0.52 -42.38
CA ASN A 308 2.32 1.06 -41.09
C ASN A 308 2.64 2.56 -41.17
N GLU A 309 2.37 3.28 -40.08
CA GLU A 309 2.75 4.69 -39.95
C GLU A 309 4.27 4.85 -39.80
N ARG A 310 4.79 6.03 -40.16
CA ARG A 310 6.21 6.37 -39.99
C ARG A 310 6.54 6.61 -38.53
N LEU A 311 7.67 6.05 -38.08
CA LEU A 311 8.27 6.36 -36.79
C LEU A 311 9.17 7.61 -36.88
N LYS A 312 9.31 8.32 -35.77
CA LYS A 312 10.30 9.37 -35.51
C LYS A 312 11.14 9.01 -34.28
N VAL A 313 12.43 9.36 -34.31
CA VAL A 313 13.36 9.16 -33.18
C VAL A 313 13.28 10.36 -32.23
N CYS A 314 13.18 10.11 -30.93
CA CYS A 314 13.25 11.17 -29.92
C CYS A 314 14.68 11.71 -29.76
N SER A 315 14.86 13.03 -29.89
CA SER A 315 16.15 13.71 -29.70
C SER A 315 16.68 13.67 -28.27
N VAL A 316 15.83 13.44 -27.27
CA VAL A 316 16.20 13.45 -25.83
C VAL A 316 16.58 12.06 -25.31
N CYS A 317 15.89 11.00 -25.75
CA CYS A 317 16.09 9.65 -25.23
C CYS A 317 16.40 8.57 -26.28
N GLY A 318 16.39 8.89 -27.57
CA GLY A 318 16.66 7.95 -28.66
C GLY A 318 15.53 6.95 -28.96
N THR A 319 14.42 6.95 -28.21
CA THR A 319 13.29 6.06 -28.47
C THR A 319 12.57 6.41 -29.78
N GLU A 320 12.24 5.39 -30.58
CA GLU A 320 11.37 5.49 -31.74
C GLU A 320 9.89 5.43 -31.34
N TYR A 321 9.06 6.31 -31.92
CA TYR A 321 7.62 6.40 -31.64
C TYR A 321 6.87 6.95 -32.87
N LEU A 322 5.54 6.79 -32.91
CA LEU A 322 4.71 7.19 -34.06
C LEU A 322 4.84 8.69 -34.38
N ILE A 323 4.75 9.07 -35.66
CA ILE A 323 4.80 10.48 -36.07
C ILE A 323 3.53 11.26 -35.68
N SER A 324 2.41 10.56 -35.46
CA SER A 324 1.13 11.09 -35.00
C SER A 324 1.11 11.54 -33.53
N GLU A 325 1.94 10.93 -32.68
CA GLU A 325 2.14 11.34 -31.29
C GLU A 325 2.91 12.66 -31.24
N GLU A 326 2.39 13.70 -30.59
CA GLU A 326 3.08 15.01 -30.52
C GLU A 326 4.40 14.89 -29.73
N ASN A 327 4.31 14.45 -28.48
CA ASN A 327 5.45 14.27 -27.56
C ASN A 327 5.94 12.82 -27.51
N CYS A 328 7.16 12.60 -26.99
CA CYS A 328 7.69 11.24 -26.83
C CYS A 328 7.09 10.55 -25.59
N PRO A 329 6.42 9.38 -25.74
CA PRO A 329 5.70 8.73 -24.64
C PRO A 329 6.59 8.18 -23.51
N VAL A 330 7.91 8.13 -23.72
CA VAL A 330 8.91 7.82 -22.67
C VAL A 330 9.32 9.08 -21.90
N CYS A 331 9.62 10.18 -22.60
CA CYS A 331 10.04 11.42 -21.96
C CYS A 331 8.92 12.06 -21.11
N THR A 332 7.69 12.04 -21.63
CA THR A 332 6.47 12.55 -20.96
C THR A 332 6.15 11.81 -19.65
N LYS A 333 6.72 10.62 -19.42
CA LYS A 333 6.57 9.82 -18.19
C LYS A 333 7.79 9.86 -17.27
N LYS A 334 8.93 10.38 -17.75
CA LYS A 334 10.19 10.40 -17.01
C LYS A 334 10.34 11.74 -16.28
N VAL A 335 10.11 11.74 -14.98
CA VAL A 335 10.40 12.89 -14.11
C VAL A 335 11.92 13.11 -14.02
N VAL A 336 12.34 14.37 -14.03
CA VAL A 336 13.74 14.82 -13.94
C VAL A 336 13.99 15.60 -12.66
N SER A 337 13.01 16.39 -12.21
CA SER A 337 13.02 17.09 -10.92
C SER A 337 11.61 17.20 -10.38
N ILE A 338 11.49 17.43 -9.07
CA ILE A 338 10.27 17.89 -8.42
C ILE A 338 10.49 19.28 -7.83
N ASN A 339 9.42 20.05 -7.69
CA ASN A 339 9.42 21.37 -7.06
C ASN A 339 8.21 21.49 -6.14
N VAL A 340 8.43 22.08 -4.96
CA VAL A 340 7.40 22.22 -3.93
C VAL A 340 6.93 23.68 -3.85
N SER A 341 5.60 23.90 -3.90
CA SER A 341 4.99 25.22 -4.13
C SER A 341 5.26 26.25 -3.02
N LEU A 342 5.39 25.80 -1.77
CA LEU A 342 5.73 26.63 -0.62
C LEU A 342 7.00 26.09 0.06
N LYS A 343 7.93 26.98 0.40
CA LYS A 343 9.19 26.62 1.09
C LYS A 343 9.09 26.69 2.60
N GLU A 344 8.10 27.40 3.13
CA GLU A 344 7.81 27.54 4.56
C GLU A 344 6.31 27.35 4.78
N ILE A 345 5.94 26.49 5.73
CA ILE A 345 4.54 26.12 6.01
C ILE A 345 4.33 26.05 7.53
N SER A 346 3.23 26.61 8.01
CA SER A 346 2.76 26.44 9.39
C SER A 346 1.39 25.77 9.41
N VAL A 347 1.21 24.78 10.28
CA VAL A 347 -0.02 23.98 10.45
C VAL A 347 -0.21 23.62 11.92
N PHE A 348 -1.43 23.35 12.36
CA PHE A 348 -1.65 22.81 13.71
C PHE A 348 -1.35 21.30 13.78
N GLN A 349 -1.12 20.83 15.00
CA GLN A 349 -0.96 19.42 15.32
C GLN A 349 -2.17 18.63 14.81
N TYR A 350 -1.93 17.44 14.27
CA TYR A 350 -2.92 16.55 13.64
C TYR A 350 -3.57 17.05 12.35
N GLU A 351 -3.32 18.29 11.89
CA GLU A 351 -3.80 18.76 10.58
C GLU A 351 -3.02 18.15 9.40
N THR A 352 -3.64 18.17 8.22
CA THR A 352 -2.99 17.83 6.95
C THR A 352 -2.11 18.97 6.46
N ILE A 353 -0.90 18.67 5.99
CA ILE A 353 0.02 19.68 5.44
C ILE A 353 -0.51 20.15 4.07
N PRO A 354 -0.90 21.43 3.90
CA PRO A 354 -1.49 21.93 2.66
C PRO A 354 -0.40 22.21 1.63
N LEU A 355 -0.05 21.20 0.83
CA LEU A 355 1.10 21.26 -0.05
C LEU A 355 0.81 20.74 -1.46
N THR A 356 1.27 21.51 -2.45
CA THR A 356 1.27 21.12 -3.86
C THR A 356 2.70 20.80 -4.28
N VAL A 357 2.89 19.68 -4.97
CA VAL A 357 4.18 19.27 -5.53
C VAL A 357 4.03 19.14 -7.04
N THR A 358 4.96 19.72 -7.78
CA THR A 358 4.97 19.73 -9.25
C THR A 358 6.16 18.94 -9.76
N ALA A 359 5.92 17.96 -10.62
CA ALA A 359 6.95 17.22 -11.34
C ALA A 359 7.34 17.95 -12.63
N SER A 360 8.63 17.96 -12.97
CA SER A 360 9.16 18.38 -14.28
C SER A 360 9.61 17.15 -15.06
N TYR A 361 9.10 16.99 -16.28
CA TYR A 361 9.32 15.80 -17.11
C TYR A 361 10.43 16.01 -18.15
N ALA A 362 10.97 14.91 -18.68
CA ALA A 362 12.09 14.92 -19.62
C ALA A 362 11.73 15.43 -21.04
N ASP A 363 10.46 15.72 -21.33
CA ASP A 363 10.03 16.45 -22.52
C ASP A 363 9.90 17.97 -22.29
N GLY A 364 10.14 18.44 -21.06
CA GLY A 364 10.00 19.85 -20.66
C GLY A 364 8.60 20.23 -20.17
N SER A 365 7.65 19.29 -20.14
CA SER A 365 6.35 19.51 -19.51
C SER A 365 6.44 19.53 -17.98
N THR A 366 5.41 20.09 -17.33
CA THR A 366 5.24 20.08 -15.87
C THR A 366 3.81 19.68 -15.52
N GLY A 367 3.64 19.05 -14.35
CA GLY A 367 2.33 18.63 -13.85
C GLY A 367 2.34 18.46 -12.34
N GLU A 368 1.19 18.71 -11.70
CA GLU A 368 1.00 18.43 -10.28
C GLU A 368 0.93 16.91 -10.04
N ILE A 369 1.36 16.48 -8.86
CA ILE A 369 1.37 15.08 -8.44
C ILE A 369 0.77 14.95 -7.04
N ASP A 370 -0.07 13.92 -6.83
CA ASP A 370 -0.71 13.64 -5.55
C ASP A 370 0.04 12.57 -4.73
N ASP A 371 0.64 11.57 -5.39
CA ASP A 371 1.32 10.41 -4.77
C ASP A 371 2.73 10.73 -4.20
N TRP A 372 2.95 11.94 -3.68
CA TRP A 372 4.19 12.30 -2.99
C TRP A 372 4.18 11.86 -1.52
N SER A 373 5.36 11.92 -0.89
CA SER A 373 5.54 11.57 0.52
C SER A 373 6.42 12.60 1.22
N ILE A 374 6.33 12.69 2.55
CA ILE A 374 7.13 13.61 3.37
C ILE A 374 7.63 12.90 4.63
N ASP A 375 8.87 13.19 5.05
CA ASP A 375 9.54 12.48 6.15
C ASP A 375 9.16 12.98 7.57
N ARG A 376 8.20 13.91 7.69
CA ARG A 376 7.69 14.45 8.95
C ARG A 376 6.17 14.33 9.03
N THR A 377 5.66 14.27 10.26
CA THR A 377 4.22 14.24 10.57
C THR A 377 3.87 15.44 11.43
N THR A 378 2.59 15.82 11.45
CA THR A 378 2.04 16.86 12.33
C THR A 378 1.74 16.35 13.74
N LEU A 379 2.41 15.28 14.21
CA LEU A 379 2.17 14.68 15.52
C LEU A 379 2.96 15.35 16.67
N VAL A 380 4.08 16.00 16.36
CA VAL A 380 4.97 16.63 17.35
C VAL A 380 5.14 18.11 17.01
N PRO A 381 4.86 19.05 17.93
CA PRO A 381 5.08 20.48 17.72
C PRO A 381 6.55 20.83 17.49
N GLY A 382 6.79 21.97 16.83
CA GLY A 382 8.13 22.52 16.57
C GLY A 382 8.40 22.80 15.09
N THR A 383 9.58 23.37 14.80
CA THR A 383 10.01 23.69 13.44
C THR A 383 11.05 22.67 12.96
N PHE A 384 10.78 22.05 11.82
CA PHE A 384 11.57 20.98 11.23
C PHE A 384 11.92 21.30 9.78
N THR A 385 13.14 20.95 9.35
CA THR A 385 13.39 20.72 7.93
C THR A 385 12.78 19.37 7.55
N ALA A 386 11.81 19.41 6.65
CA ALA A 386 11.11 18.24 6.13
C ALA A 386 11.49 18.00 4.67
N THR A 387 11.65 16.73 4.32
CA THR A 387 12.03 16.27 2.98
C THR A 387 10.80 15.70 2.29
N VAL A 388 10.40 16.34 1.20
CA VAL A 388 9.36 15.88 0.29
C VAL A 388 10.01 14.98 -0.76
N SER A 389 9.44 13.80 -1.03
CA SER A 389 10.02 12.84 -1.97
C SER A 389 9.00 12.16 -2.87
N TYR A 390 9.40 11.94 -4.13
CA TYR A 390 8.62 11.27 -5.17
C TYR A 390 9.54 10.58 -6.17
N MET A 391 9.31 9.30 -6.46
CA MET A 391 10.12 8.47 -7.39
C MET A 391 11.65 8.51 -7.16
N GLY A 392 12.09 8.74 -5.91
CA GLY A 392 13.51 8.85 -5.55
C GLY A 392 14.14 10.24 -5.77
N LEU A 393 13.38 11.21 -6.25
CA LEU A 393 13.73 12.63 -6.24
C LEU A 393 13.25 13.27 -4.93
N THR A 394 13.96 14.31 -4.48
CA THR A 394 13.70 14.98 -3.20
C THR A 394 13.80 16.50 -3.33
N ASP A 395 12.94 17.21 -2.61
CA ASP A 395 13.01 18.66 -2.36
C ASP A 395 12.69 18.93 -0.89
N THR A 396 13.05 20.10 -0.34
CA THR A 396 12.93 20.39 1.10
C THR A 396 12.06 21.61 1.39
N ILE A 397 11.46 21.61 2.59
CA ILE A 397 10.67 22.72 3.15
C ILE A 397 10.98 22.90 4.64
N THR A 398 10.69 24.09 5.17
CA THR A 398 10.56 24.36 6.59
C THR A 398 9.11 24.14 7.02
N LEU A 399 8.87 23.12 7.85
CA LEU A 399 7.56 22.80 8.40
C LEU A 399 7.51 23.19 9.88
N THR A 400 6.63 24.11 10.25
CA THR A 400 6.34 24.48 11.64
C THR A 400 5.01 23.85 12.06
N VAL A 401 5.06 22.91 12.99
CA VAL A 401 3.88 22.31 13.62
C VAL A 401 3.57 23.10 14.89
N LEU A 402 2.44 23.79 14.90
CA LEU A 402 1.90 24.50 16.06
C LEU A 402 1.13 23.50 16.93
N SER A 403 1.35 23.53 18.25
CA SER A 403 0.57 22.68 19.15
C SER A 403 -0.89 23.14 19.22
N VAL A 404 -1.83 22.19 19.35
CA VAL A 404 -3.25 22.49 19.63
C VAL A 404 -3.49 22.79 21.12
N ASN A 405 -2.49 22.55 21.98
CA ASN A 405 -2.56 22.80 23.42
C ASN A 405 -2.03 24.18 23.82
N VAL A 406 -1.68 25.05 22.85
CA VAL A 406 -1.30 26.44 23.14
C VAL A 406 -2.53 27.23 23.54
N ILE A 407 -2.50 27.80 24.75
CA ILE A 407 -3.53 28.71 25.25
C ILE A 407 -2.89 30.04 25.69
N GLU A 408 -3.69 31.11 25.66
CA GLU A 408 -3.31 32.41 26.20
C GLU A 408 -3.72 32.50 27.67
N CYS A 409 -2.79 32.87 28.55
CA CYS A 409 -3.09 33.09 29.96
C CYS A 409 -3.98 34.33 30.15
N PRO A 410 -5.19 34.21 30.73
CA PRO A 410 -6.11 35.35 30.90
C PRO A 410 -5.60 36.42 31.88
N ILE A 411 -4.57 36.11 32.69
CA ILE A 411 -4.01 37.00 33.72
C ILE A 411 -2.83 37.83 33.19
N CYS A 412 -2.09 37.34 32.19
CA CYS A 412 -0.85 37.95 31.72
C CYS A 412 -0.61 37.94 30.20
N GLY A 413 -1.55 37.44 29.38
CA GLY A 413 -1.43 37.40 27.92
C GLY A 413 -0.31 36.52 27.38
N THR A 414 0.27 35.66 28.23
CA THR A 414 1.36 34.75 27.83
C THR A 414 0.78 33.51 27.17
N LEU A 415 1.21 33.23 25.94
CA LEU A 415 0.93 31.98 25.24
C LEU A 415 1.82 30.86 25.78
N TYR A 416 1.24 29.74 26.17
CA TYR A 416 1.97 28.57 26.70
C TYR A 416 1.25 27.26 26.34
N ASP A 417 1.98 26.16 26.33
CA ASP A 417 1.44 24.82 26.09
C ASP A 417 1.06 24.12 27.41
N LEU A 418 -0.19 23.67 27.53
CA LEU A 418 -0.71 22.94 28.70
C LEU A 418 0.05 21.63 29.00
N SER A 419 0.65 21.00 28.00
CA SER A 419 1.41 19.75 28.17
C SER A 419 2.84 19.97 28.67
N GLU A 420 3.43 21.15 28.40
CA GLU A 420 4.71 21.55 28.98
C GLU A 420 4.53 22.21 30.37
N SER A 421 3.40 22.90 30.59
CA SER A 421 3.07 23.57 31.86
C SER A 421 1.73 23.07 32.44
N PRO A 422 1.68 21.82 32.95
CA PRO A 422 0.44 21.22 33.47
C PRO A 422 -0.09 21.86 34.77
N LYS A 423 0.72 22.72 35.42
CA LYS A 423 0.30 23.56 36.55
C LYS A 423 -0.48 24.82 36.14
N GLY A 424 -0.66 25.09 34.85
CA GLY A 424 -1.18 26.36 34.34
C GLY A 424 -0.05 27.27 33.85
N CYS A 425 -0.26 28.58 33.88
CA CYS A 425 0.63 29.53 33.21
C CYS A 425 2.02 29.59 33.90
N PRO A 426 3.13 29.29 33.20
CA PRO A 426 4.46 29.16 33.80
C PRO A 426 5.03 30.45 34.41
N ILE A 427 4.39 31.60 34.17
CA ILE A 427 4.64 32.85 34.90
C ILE A 427 3.79 32.90 36.17
N CYS A 428 2.47 32.98 36.04
CA CYS A 428 1.56 33.18 37.18
C CYS A 428 1.63 32.05 38.23
N SER A 429 1.77 30.80 37.80
CA SER A 429 1.83 29.62 38.70
C SER A 429 3.17 29.49 39.44
N ASN A 430 4.11 30.42 39.25
CA ASN A 430 5.40 30.50 39.95
C ASN A 430 5.61 31.86 40.64
N GLU A 431 4.79 32.86 40.34
CA GLU A 431 4.84 34.21 40.90
C GLU A 431 4.04 34.24 42.22
N LEU A 432 4.76 34.10 43.34
CA LEU A 432 4.21 34.25 44.68
C LEU A 432 3.79 35.71 44.90
N ILE A 433 2.54 35.95 45.32
CA ILE A 433 1.98 37.30 45.57
C ILE A 433 1.64 37.57 47.04
N GLY A 434 1.61 36.53 47.89
CA GLY A 434 1.27 36.67 49.30
C GLY A 434 1.45 35.38 50.08
N ILE A 435 1.32 35.48 51.41
CA ILE A 435 1.29 34.35 52.33
C ILE A 435 0.20 34.54 53.39
N GLU A 436 -0.47 33.46 53.73
CA GLU A 436 -1.33 33.34 54.91
C GLU A 436 -0.67 32.38 55.92
N ALA A 437 -0.83 32.63 57.22
CA ALA A 437 -0.30 31.76 58.27
C ALA A 437 -1.44 31.29 59.19
N HIS A 438 -1.43 30.00 59.52
CA HIS A 438 -2.46 29.37 60.36
C HIS A 438 -1.86 28.42 61.38
N PHE A 439 -2.58 28.22 62.48
CA PHE A 439 -2.20 27.30 63.55
C PHE A 439 -2.63 25.87 63.19
N THR A 440 -1.67 24.94 63.08
CA THR A 440 -1.94 23.54 62.70
C THR A 440 -2.66 22.74 63.79
N ASN A 441 -2.56 23.21 65.04
CA ASN A 441 -3.28 22.69 66.20
C ASN A 441 -4.66 23.37 66.42
N GLY A 442 -5.06 24.29 65.53
CA GLY A 442 -6.31 25.05 65.64
C GLY A 442 -6.37 26.11 66.75
N SER A 443 -5.25 26.41 67.43
CA SER A 443 -5.21 27.30 68.59
C SER A 443 -4.04 28.27 68.57
N ASN A 444 -4.29 29.53 68.97
CA ASN A 444 -3.25 30.53 69.18
C ASN A 444 -2.48 30.37 70.51
N LEU A 445 -2.86 29.40 71.35
CA LEU A 445 -2.22 29.12 72.64
C LEU A 445 -0.90 28.35 72.45
N VAL A 446 0.14 28.78 73.15
CA VAL A 446 1.49 28.15 73.12
C VAL A 446 1.97 27.89 74.54
N GLN A 447 2.55 26.72 74.79
CA GLN A 447 3.14 26.40 76.09
C GLN A 447 4.39 27.25 76.35
N LEU A 448 4.47 27.82 77.55
CA LEU A 448 5.68 28.48 78.06
C LEU A 448 6.91 27.57 77.87
N GLY A 449 7.87 28.03 77.08
CA GLY A 449 9.09 27.32 76.70
C GLY A 449 9.07 26.63 75.33
N THR A 450 7.95 26.59 74.60
CA THR A 450 7.84 25.98 73.27
C THR A 450 7.62 27.00 72.16
N THR A 451 7.61 26.54 70.90
CA THR A 451 7.24 27.33 69.71
C THR A 451 5.79 27.04 69.29
N PRO A 452 5.10 27.98 68.60
CA PRO A 452 3.82 27.72 67.94
C PRO A 452 3.96 26.78 66.73
N ASP A 453 3.01 25.85 66.58
CA ASP A 453 2.95 24.91 65.45
C ASP A 453 2.23 25.54 64.25
N ILE A 454 2.94 26.41 63.51
CA ILE A 454 2.43 27.16 62.35
C ILE A 454 2.65 26.40 61.04
N ALA A 455 1.68 26.50 60.13
CA ALA A 455 1.89 26.25 58.70
C ALA A 455 1.53 27.49 57.88
N ILE A 456 2.13 27.60 56.70
CA ILE A 456 1.92 28.72 55.78
C ILE A 456 1.20 28.22 54.52
N ILE A 457 0.27 29.03 54.03
CA ILE A 457 -0.30 28.89 52.69
C ILE A 457 0.36 29.96 51.81
N LEU A 458 1.02 29.51 50.75
CA LEU A 458 1.58 30.33 49.69
C LEU A 458 0.47 30.68 48.69
N ILE A 459 0.31 31.96 48.36
CA ILE A 459 -0.69 32.44 47.39
C ILE A 459 0.03 32.91 46.13
N PHE A 460 -0.28 32.30 45.00
CA PHE A 460 0.30 32.63 43.71
C PHE A 460 -0.60 33.55 42.88
N ARG A 461 -0.05 34.13 41.82
CA ARG A 461 -0.71 35.16 41.00
C ARG A 461 -1.95 34.66 40.24
N ASP A 462 -2.05 33.36 40.03
CA ASP A 462 -3.22 32.66 39.50
C ASP A 462 -4.14 32.11 40.60
N GLU A 463 -4.09 32.71 41.79
CA GLU A 463 -4.93 32.47 42.97
C GLU A 463 -4.80 31.06 43.59
N HIS A 464 -4.01 30.16 42.99
CA HIS A 464 -3.74 28.84 43.54
C HIS A 464 -2.91 28.91 44.84
N ARG A 465 -3.08 27.87 45.67
CA ARG A 465 -2.60 27.83 47.06
C ARG A 465 -1.76 26.57 47.29
N GLU A 466 -0.53 26.73 47.79
CA GLU A 466 0.34 25.61 48.20
C GLU A 466 0.73 25.69 49.68
N PHE A 467 0.87 24.54 50.35
CA PHE A 467 1.31 24.49 51.74
C PHE A 467 2.84 24.53 51.86
N ALA A 468 3.35 25.45 52.67
CA ALA A 468 4.74 25.50 53.13
C ALA A 468 4.81 25.11 54.62
N HIS A 469 5.34 23.92 54.89
CA HIS A 469 5.55 23.41 56.26
C HIS A 469 6.93 23.78 56.85
N GLU A 470 7.88 24.22 56.01
CA GLU A 470 9.25 24.54 56.40
C GLU A 470 9.75 25.80 55.66
N GLY A 471 10.87 26.36 56.13
CA GLY A 471 11.57 27.46 55.45
C GLY A 471 11.08 28.88 55.76
N TYR A 472 10.20 29.04 56.75
CA TYR A 472 9.79 30.35 57.28
C TYR A 472 10.58 30.74 58.54
N ILE A 473 10.55 32.03 58.87
CA ILE A 473 11.17 32.61 60.06
C ILE A 473 10.07 33.24 60.92
N ILE A 474 10.17 33.08 62.25
CA ILE A 474 9.36 33.81 63.22
C ILE A 474 10.24 34.89 63.86
N GLU A 475 9.89 36.15 63.64
CA GLU A 475 10.38 37.32 64.38
C GLU A 475 9.41 37.70 65.51
N ASP A 476 9.91 38.48 66.48
CA ASP A 476 9.17 39.07 67.60
C ASP A 476 8.46 38.09 68.57
N PHE A 477 8.79 36.80 68.52
CA PHE A 477 8.32 35.78 69.47
C PHE A 477 9.28 35.54 70.65
N ASN A 478 8.77 35.66 71.88
CA ASN A 478 9.51 35.37 73.11
C ASN A 478 8.88 34.18 73.87
N PRO A 479 9.41 32.94 73.76
CA PRO A 479 8.82 31.76 74.41
C PRO A 479 8.95 31.73 75.94
N ARG A 480 9.43 32.80 76.59
CA ARG A 480 9.58 32.92 78.06
C ARG A 480 8.72 34.01 78.69
N GLU A 481 7.91 34.70 77.89
CA GLU A 481 7.10 35.84 78.33
C GLU A 481 5.61 35.48 78.18
N LEU A 482 4.88 35.47 79.29
CA LEU A 482 3.49 35.04 79.35
C LEU A 482 2.52 36.13 78.86
N GLY A 483 1.44 35.71 78.23
CA GLY A 483 0.39 36.58 77.67
C GLY A 483 0.45 36.74 76.15
N LEU A 484 -0.33 37.68 75.64
CA LEU A 484 -0.53 37.91 74.21
C LEU A 484 0.66 38.63 73.56
N GLN A 485 1.24 38.01 72.54
CA GLN A 485 2.33 38.52 71.70
C GLN A 485 1.85 38.62 70.25
N THR A 486 2.24 39.68 69.54
CA THR A 486 2.07 39.77 68.08
C THR A 486 3.37 39.35 67.43
N ILE A 487 3.38 38.17 66.80
CA ILE A 487 4.57 37.62 66.14
C ILE A 487 4.54 37.91 64.64
N ARG A 488 5.73 38.03 64.04
CA ARG A 488 5.89 38.30 62.60
C ARG A 488 6.46 37.08 61.89
N ILE A 489 5.69 36.53 60.97
CA ILE A 489 6.07 35.35 60.18
C ILE A 489 6.55 35.81 58.81
N ILE A 490 7.69 35.30 58.37
CA ILE A 490 8.37 35.72 57.14
C ILE A 490 8.65 34.51 56.27
N TYR A 491 8.32 34.60 54.98
CA TYR A 491 8.67 33.61 53.97
C TYR A 491 9.10 34.31 52.68
N LYS A 492 10.36 34.12 52.27
CA LYS A 492 11.04 34.90 51.22
C LYS A 492 10.94 36.41 51.52
N GLU A 493 10.36 37.21 50.62
CA GLU A 493 10.10 38.65 50.78
C GLU A 493 8.76 39.00 51.43
N PHE A 494 7.86 38.03 51.64
CA PHE A 494 6.54 38.25 52.21
C PHE A 494 6.55 38.07 53.73
N SER A 495 5.73 38.86 54.44
CA SER A 495 5.54 38.68 55.88
C SER A 495 4.12 39.00 56.33
N VAL A 496 3.60 38.19 57.25
CA VAL A 496 2.28 38.35 57.88
C VAL A 496 2.44 38.36 59.41
N THR A 497 1.62 39.12 60.12
CA THR A 497 1.61 39.18 61.59
C THR A 497 0.41 38.42 62.14
N ILE A 498 0.62 37.55 63.13
CA ILE A 498 -0.46 36.86 63.85
C ILE A 498 -0.31 37.01 65.37
N ALA A 499 -1.43 36.90 66.09
CA ALA A 499 -1.44 36.96 67.55
C ALA A 499 -1.29 35.56 68.16
N VAL A 500 -0.36 35.41 69.10
CA VAL A 500 -0.06 34.18 69.83
C VAL A 500 -0.15 34.49 71.32
N GLU A 501 -0.77 33.62 72.11
CA GLU A 501 -0.82 33.77 73.57
C GLU A 501 0.01 32.68 74.25
N VAL A 502 1.07 33.08 74.94
CA VAL A 502 1.96 32.15 75.67
C VAL A 502 1.39 31.92 77.07
N VAL A 503 1.03 30.68 77.36
CA VAL A 503 0.40 30.25 78.60
C VAL A 503 1.20 29.12 79.27
N ASN A 504 1.16 29.04 80.60
CA ASN A 504 1.78 27.93 81.32
C ASN A 504 0.74 26.85 81.67
N MET A 505 0.48 25.94 80.73
CA MET A 505 -0.53 24.89 80.88
C MET A 505 -0.18 23.83 81.94
N LEU A 506 1.05 23.85 82.45
CA LEU A 506 1.53 22.99 83.54
C LEU A 506 1.28 23.55 84.95
N ASP A 507 0.84 24.82 85.08
CA ASP A 507 0.70 25.49 86.39
C ASP A 507 -0.71 26.10 86.57
N THR A 508 -1.71 25.24 86.37
CA THR A 508 -3.14 25.58 86.43
C THR A 508 -3.72 25.47 87.84
N ILE A 509 -4.83 26.19 88.06
CA ILE A 509 -5.71 26.07 89.23
C ILE A 509 -7.08 25.61 88.73
N THR A 510 -7.65 24.59 89.39
CA THR A 510 -9.06 24.21 89.23
C THR A 510 -9.87 24.92 90.32
N CYS A 511 -10.90 25.68 89.94
CA CYS A 511 -11.79 26.34 90.90
C CYS A 511 -12.82 25.36 91.51
N PRO A 512 -13.57 25.75 92.56
CA PRO A 512 -14.63 24.92 93.14
C PRO A 512 -15.80 24.56 92.19
N ASN A 513 -15.92 25.25 91.05
CA ASN A 513 -16.88 24.98 89.97
C ASN A 513 -16.22 24.26 88.78
N GLU A 514 -15.14 23.51 89.01
CA GLU A 514 -14.38 22.70 88.05
C GLU A 514 -13.69 23.44 86.87
N HIS A 515 -13.92 24.75 86.68
CA HIS A 515 -13.20 25.53 85.69
C HIS A 515 -11.68 25.59 85.97
N VAL A 516 -10.87 25.36 84.93
CA VAL A 516 -9.40 25.39 84.97
C VAL A 516 -8.89 26.72 84.42
N TYR A 517 -7.93 27.35 85.10
CA TYR A 517 -7.34 28.64 84.71
C TYR A 517 -5.88 28.76 85.18
N TYR A 518 -5.14 29.75 84.68
CA TYR A 518 -3.70 29.91 84.93
C TYR A 518 -3.41 30.82 86.13
N LYS A 519 -2.24 30.64 86.76
CA LYS A 519 -1.69 31.57 87.76
C LYS A 519 -1.09 32.81 87.10
N ASN A 520 -0.96 33.89 87.88
CA ASN A 520 -0.15 35.04 87.51
C ASN A 520 1.35 34.69 87.50
N ASN A 521 2.15 35.49 86.80
CA ASN A 521 3.62 35.36 86.72
C ASN A 521 4.30 35.31 88.11
N ASP A 522 3.73 35.97 89.12
CA ASP A 522 4.23 35.98 90.50
C ASP A 522 3.83 34.74 91.32
N GLY A 523 3.22 33.72 90.69
CA GLY A 523 2.70 32.52 91.35
C GLY A 523 1.42 32.74 92.17
N THR A 524 0.84 33.94 92.11
CA THR A 524 -0.42 34.28 92.78
C THR A 524 -1.64 33.80 91.99
N ASP A 525 -2.71 33.48 92.71
CA ASP A 525 -4.01 33.15 92.15
C ASP A 525 -4.73 34.45 91.69
N PRO A 526 -5.05 34.62 90.38
CA PRO A 526 -5.83 35.77 89.91
C PRO A 526 -7.32 35.72 90.28
N GLY A 527 -7.81 34.60 90.78
CA GLY A 527 -9.23 34.28 90.88
C GLY A 527 -9.79 33.76 89.55
N CYS A 528 -10.74 32.84 89.63
CA CYS A 528 -11.26 32.15 88.45
C CYS A 528 -12.04 33.10 87.51
N PRO A 529 -11.58 33.32 86.25
CA PRO A 529 -12.24 34.25 85.32
C PRO A 529 -13.69 33.87 85.04
N PHE A 530 -13.94 32.57 84.84
CA PHE A 530 -15.26 32.00 84.55
C PHE A 530 -16.26 32.10 85.71
N CYS A 531 -15.79 32.35 86.94
CA CYS A 531 -16.66 32.58 88.10
C CYS A 531 -16.92 34.08 88.35
N HIS A 532 -16.31 34.98 87.58
CA HIS A 532 -16.51 36.41 87.69
C HIS A 532 -17.65 36.85 86.76
N ILE A 533 -18.84 37.14 87.33
CA ILE A 533 -19.95 37.72 86.56
C ILE A 533 -19.62 39.20 86.26
N GLY A 534 -18.97 39.44 85.13
CA GLY A 534 -18.61 40.76 84.62
C GLY A 534 -18.17 40.68 83.15
N ASN A 535 -18.83 41.47 82.28
CA ASN A 535 -18.72 41.46 80.82
C ASN A 535 -17.31 41.19 80.25
N GLY A 536 -17.15 40.13 79.44
CA GLY A 536 -15.93 39.97 78.62
C GLY A 536 -15.56 38.53 78.23
N LEU A 537 -16.48 37.73 77.68
CA LEU A 537 -16.15 36.42 77.08
C LEU A 537 -16.74 36.30 75.68
N SER A 538 -15.93 36.64 74.68
CA SER A 538 -16.19 36.33 73.27
C SER A 538 -15.57 34.98 72.90
N ASN A 539 -16.37 34.09 72.34
CA ASN A 539 -15.97 32.98 71.47
C ASN A 539 -15.04 31.93 72.10
N ILE A 540 -15.64 30.97 72.83
CA ILE A 540 -15.11 29.60 72.85
C ILE A 540 -15.95 28.79 71.85
N SER A 541 -15.47 28.69 70.61
CA SER A 541 -16.04 27.78 69.61
C SER A 541 -15.52 26.37 69.87
N TYR A 542 -16.40 25.47 70.32
CA TYR A 542 -16.17 24.04 70.11
C TYR A 542 -16.87 23.63 68.82
N PHE A 543 -16.26 22.67 68.12
CA PHE A 543 -16.88 22.02 66.98
C PHE A 543 -17.51 20.73 67.47
N ASP A 544 -18.81 20.56 67.21
CA ASP A 544 -19.42 19.23 67.27
C ASP A 544 -19.25 18.61 65.89
N ILE A 545 -19.05 17.29 65.85
CA ILE A 545 -18.62 16.61 64.62
C ILE A 545 -19.44 15.34 64.41
N THR A 546 -20.43 15.42 63.52
CA THR A 546 -21.13 14.22 63.07
C THR A 546 -20.19 13.43 62.16
N TYR A 547 -19.87 12.22 62.57
CA TYR A 547 -18.91 11.36 61.85
C TYR A 547 -19.60 10.46 60.83
N THR A 548 -18.79 9.95 59.91
CA THR A 548 -19.19 9.20 58.71
C THR A 548 -20.25 8.13 58.94
N SER A 549 -20.18 7.37 60.04
CA SER A 549 -21.17 6.33 60.33
C SER A 549 -22.58 6.87 60.55
N GLU A 550 -22.71 8.02 61.23
CA GLU A 550 -24.00 8.62 61.59
C GLU A 550 -24.61 9.42 60.43
N ILE A 551 -23.74 10.10 59.66
CA ILE A 551 -24.07 10.65 58.34
C ILE A 551 -24.64 9.55 57.43
N LEU A 552 -23.92 8.43 57.29
CA LEU A 552 -24.32 7.36 56.38
C LEU A 552 -25.51 6.55 56.89
N ASP A 553 -25.62 6.24 58.18
CA ASP A 553 -26.82 5.58 58.71
C ASP A 553 -28.09 6.42 58.44
N THR A 554 -27.98 7.75 58.49
CA THR A 554 -29.08 8.66 58.09
C THR A 554 -29.29 8.65 56.57
N VAL A 555 -28.23 8.70 55.75
CA VAL A 555 -28.31 8.59 54.29
C VAL A 555 -28.97 7.28 53.83
N TYR A 556 -28.68 6.15 54.48
CA TYR A 556 -29.22 4.84 54.09
C TYR A 556 -30.59 4.52 54.71
N SER A 557 -31.03 5.21 55.77
CA SER A 557 -32.34 4.98 56.42
C SER A 557 -33.41 6.02 56.06
N VAL A 558 -33.06 7.30 55.95
CA VAL A 558 -33.94 8.40 55.54
C VAL A 558 -33.80 8.70 54.04
N GLY A 559 -32.64 8.39 53.46
CA GLY A 559 -32.24 8.73 52.10
C GLY A 559 -31.12 9.77 52.03
N MET A 560 -30.87 10.49 53.13
CA MET A 560 -30.18 11.78 53.07
C MET A 560 -29.67 12.39 54.41
N TYR A 561 -28.48 13.03 54.43
CA TYR A 561 -27.91 13.82 55.55
C TYR A 561 -27.27 15.16 55.09
N TYR A 562 -27.49 16.25 55.83
CA TYR A 562 -27.31 17.66 55.41
C TYR A 562 -26.10 18.31 56.07
N PHE A 563 -25.85 19.57 55.71
CA PHE A 563 -24.90 20.44 56.36
C PHE A 563 -25.54 21.83 56.40
N ASP A 564 -25.60 22.43 57.57
CA ASP A 564 -26.28 23.70 57.79
C ASP A 564 -25.49 24.88 57.23
N GLU A 565 -26.19 25.98 56.94
CA GLU A 565 -25.56 27.23 56.49
C GLU A 565 -24.58 27.71 57.58
N GLY A 566 -23.28 27.73 57.26
CA GLY A 566 -22.20 27.98 58.21
C GLY A 566 -21.49 26.74 58.80
N ASN A 567 -21.94 25.51 58.56
CA ASN A 567 -21.19 24.31 58.94
C ASN A 567 -19.94 24.13 58.06
N TYR A 568 -18.88 23.51 58.61
CA TYR A 568 -17.71 23.12 57.83
C TYR A 568 -17.80 21.64 57.45
N VAL A 569 -18.11 21.33 56.19
CA VAL A 569 -17.98 19.95 55.71
C VAL A 569 -16.50 19.63 55.46
N SER A 570 -16.05 18.42 55.81
CA SER A 570 -14.72 17.90 55.49
C SER A 570 -14.82 16.48 54.96
N ILE A 571 -14.20 16.24 53.80
CA ILE A 571 -14.24 14.98 53.07
C ILE A 571 -12.79 14.50 52.86
N ILE A 572 -12.48 13.39 53.51
CA ILE A 572 -11.14 12.80 53.55
C ILE A 572 -11.19 11.46 52.83
N VAL A 573 -10.65 11.40 51.62
CA VAL A 573 -10.55 10.16 50.83
C VAL A 573 -9.16 9.57 50.98
N ILE A 574 -9.07 8.38 51.58
CA ILE A 574 -7.80 7.72 51.94
C ILE A 574 -7.57 6.50 51.05
N LYS A 575 -6.60 6.57 50.14
CA LYS A 575 -6.19 5.46 49.28
C LYS A 575 -5.56 4.33 50.11
N LYS A 576 -6.12 3.12 50.03
CA LYS A 576 -5.68 1.92 50.77
C LYS A 576 -4.60 1.15 50.05
N ASP A 577 -3.57 0.73 50.79
CA ASP A 577 -2.43 -0.12 50.36
C ASP A 577 -2.81 -1.56 49.95
N LYS A 578 -4.08 -1.83 49.61
CA LYS A 578 -4.65 -3.18 49.44
C LYS A 578 -5.68 -3.26 48.31
N SER A 579 -5.51 -2.46 47.25
CA SER A 579 -6.34 -2.58 46.05
C SER A 579 -6.13 -3.92 45.33
N LEU A 580 -7.05 -4.24 44.41
CA LEU A 580 -6.95 -5.46 43.61
C LEU A 580 -5.75 -5.39 42.66
N LEU A 581 -5.48 -4.20 42.12
CA LEU A 581 -4.28 -3.89 41.33
C LEU A 581 -2.99 -4.13 42.12
N TYR A 582 -2.87 -3.57 43.34
CA TYR A 582 -1.71 -3.78 44.22
C TYR A 582 -1.48 -5.26 44.55
N ARG A 583 -2.56 -6.03 44.80
CA ARG A 583 -2.46 -7.48 45.03
C ARG A 583 -1.93 -8.22 43.81
N LEU A 584 -2.38 -7.85 42.62
CA LEU A 584 -1.93 -8.44 41.36
C LEU A 584 -0.45 -8.11 41.12
N GLN A 585 -0.07 -6.85 41.28
CA GLN A 585 1.32 -6.38 41.16
C GLN A 585 2.26 -7.09 42.16
N ASN A 586 1.97 -7.08 43.46
CA ASN A 586 2.80 -7.70 44.49
C ASN A 586 2.89 -9.24 44.39
N THR A 587 1.98 -9.88 43.64
CA THR A 587 2.05 -11.34 43.35
C THR A 587 3.00 -11.68 42.20
N PHE A 588 3.21 -10.77 41.24
CA PHE A 588 4.03 -10.99 40.05
C PHE A 588 5.33 -10.17 40.01
N PHE A 589 5.42 -9.06 40.73
CA PHE A 589 6.54 -8.10 40.70
C PHE A 589 6.89 -7.65 42.11
N SER A 590 8.09 -8.01 42.58
CA SER A 590 8.59 -7.72 43.94
C SER A 590 9.13 -6.28 44.08
N THR A 591 8.43 -5.30 43.49
CA THR A 591 8.85 -3.90 43.42
C THR A 591 7.82 -3.01 44.11
N SER A 592 8.09 -2.61 45.35
CA SER A 592 7.20 -1.81 46.20
C SER A 592 7.22 -0.32 45.84
N LEU A 593 6.97 0.01 44.57
CA LEU A 593 6.91 1.38 44.04
C LEU A 593 5.52 1.62 43.44
N LEU A 594 4.98 2.82 43.67
CA LEU A 594 3.58 3.19 43.47
C LEU A 594 2.57 2.34 44.27
N GLY A 595 2.48 2.70 45.54
CA GLY A 595 1.53 2.17 46.52
C GLY A 595 1.59 2.98 47.82
N ARG A 596 1.70 4.32 47.70
CA ARG A 596 1.69 5.23 48.86
C ARG A 596 0.25 5.49 49.26
N LYS A 597 -0.04 5.48 50.57
CA LYS A 597 -1.24 6.13 51.11
C LYS A 597 -1.27 7.58 50.62
N LYS A 598 -2.29 7.91 49.84
CA LYS A 598 -2.61 9.29 49.46
C LYS A 598 -3.91 9.67 50.15
N ARG A 599 -3.93 10.88 50.71
CA ARG A 599 -5.11 11.47 51.35
C ARG A 599 -5.51 12.67 50.51
N PHE A 600 -6.71 12.64 49.98
CA PHE A 600 -7.36 13.79 49.36
C PHE A 600 -8.25 14.40 50.44
N ILE A 601 -8.08 15.69 50.73
CA ILE A 601 -8.77 16.37 51.82
C ILE A 601 -9.31 17.67 51.26
N TYR A 602 -10.62 17.77 51.19
CA TYR A 602 -11.33 18.99 50.80
C TYR A 602 -12.39 19.29 51.83
N GLY A 603 -12.64 20.56 52.06
CA GLY A 603 -13.60 21.03 53.03
C GLY A 603 -13.70 22.53 53.02
N GLY A 604 -14.72 23.04 53.69
CA GLY A 604 -15.03 24.45 53.74
C GLY A 604 -16.43 24.70 54.28
N GLU A 605 -16.71 25.98 54.50
CA GLU A 605 -18.02 26.46 54.94
C GLU A 605 -19.09 26.16 53.90
N VAL A 606 -20.28 25.81 54.37
CA VAL A 606 -21.49 25.50 53.60
C VAL A 606 -22.36 26.77 53.47
N HIS A 607 -23.00 26.95 52.32
CA HIS A 607 -23.55 28.22 51.85
C HIS A 607 -24.95 28.10 51.22
#